data_AF-A0A0K0FWK8-F1
#
_entry.id   AF-A0A0K0FWK8-F1
#
_cell.length_a   1.000
_cell.length_b   1.000
_cell.length_c   1.000
_cell.angle_alpha   90.00
_cell.angle_beta   90.00
_cell.angle_gamma   90.00
#
_symmetry.space_group_name_H-M   'P 1'
#
loop_
_entity.id
_entity.type
_entity.pdbx_description
1 polymer ?
#
loop_
_entity_poly.entity_id
_entity_poly.type
_entity_poly.pdbx_seq_one_letter_code
_entity_poly.pdbx_strand_id
1 'polypeptide(L)'
;SANSQNSELENDIEIRNKKQVWSLILSLHCVSLFDTIEYKKDFCYPRIELLARKWQDSCIEIREAAQTLLIKELKQLKSRGREELINAWSAFLPSNLDKKNSIFSLSRNCTNSVSGSAGTFVSNKPLATEMIVPPTSRIPPVRPPPPIPPRPNISQKNSVVDTDSVLKERNITLPSMKTCEGLQQLYKNQASAIVILGVIGAHFSSDLSLHPDLARATSHSLLELLIASPSQLLPIETPLRRAAIDLLGKGFTVWQPHLDISKVLLGLLELASSGDNTEDTTPGASTFPLTPAADACRTAKHALSLIASVRPQALILALSTEVARFNSATQHQTIQQSFVSPLVKANVEILRIIEQLTEKQYNDIIDLIIPVGDILVHCLEPPILKTTPLVKLFPPIAKFHMVAYCAQSRRIGFGGKNGKIVIHDLKTSKTQSIQAHSQPITAIDFSPDGKILAVYCATEAKISLWQSQQSFLGMGPGQVKCIKSLNAPAEFPIETPGGTPQIFKAKLVFNGSKALTLVLPNGKESRFTLN
;
A
#
# COMPACT_ATOMS: atom_id res chain seq x y z
N SER A 1 26.22 36.74 -17.46
CA SER A 1 25.41 36.45 -16.27
C SER A 1 24.10 37.25 -16.26
N ALA A 2 24.05 38.51 -16.71
CA ALA A 2 22.81 39.31 -16.70
C ALA A 2 21.67 38.78 -17.60
N ASN A 3 21.97 38.19 -18.76
CA ASN A 3 20.93 37.64 -19.66
C ASN A 3 20.26 36.36 -19.15
N SER A 4 20.94 35.54 -18.33
CA SER A 4 20.31 34.33 -17.77
C SER A 4 19.34 34.69 -16.63
N GLN A 5 19.71 35.67 -15.79
CA GLN A 5 18.86 36.13 -14.68
C GLN A 5 17.58 36.83 -15.17
N ASN A 6 17.64 37.61 -16.26
CA ASN A 6 16.42 38.20 -16.83
C ASN A 6 15.50 37.14 -17.45
N SER A 7 16.04 36.09 -18.05
CA SER A 7 15.23 34.99 -18.61
C SER A 7 14.56 34.13 -17.53
N GLU A 8 15.22 33.96 -16.38
CA GLU A 8 14.64 33.27 -15.22
C GLU A 8 13.49 34.09 -14.62
N LEU A 9 13.65 35.42 -14.54
CA LEU A 9 12.61 36.31 -14.02
C LEU A 9 11.36 36.39 -14.93
N GLU A 10 11.53 36.41 -16.25
CA GLU A 10 10.42 36.38 -17.21
C GLU A 10 9.65 35.07 -17.17
N ASN A 11 10.36 33.93 -17.06
CA ASN A 11 9.73 32.62 -16.91
C ASN A 11 8.91 32.53 -15.60
N ASP A 12 9.41 33.10 -14.50
CA ASP A 12 8.70 33.14 -13.23
C ASP A 12 7.41 33.97 -13.30
N ILE A 13 7.42 35.08 -14.04
CA ILE A 13 6.23 35.91 -14.28
C ILE A 13 5.21 35.15 -15.13
N GLU A 14 5.65 34.48 -16.19
CA GLU A 14 4.76 33.69 -17.04
C GLU A 14 4.12 32.52 -16.28
N ILE A 15 4.90 31.85 -15.43
CA ILE A 15 4.40 30.78 -14.56
C ILE A 15 3.36 31.32 -13.56
N ARG A 16 3.62 32.47 -12.91
CA ARG A 16 2.64 33.10 -12.00
C ARG A 16 1.35 33.48 -12.70
N ASN A 17 1.44 34.03 -13.91
CA ASN A 17 0.27 34.36 -14.72
C ASN A 17 -0.55 33.11 -15.07
N LYS A 18 0.12 32.02 -15.48
CA LYS A 18 -0.54 30.72 -15.70
C LYS A 18 -1.22 30.21 -14.42
N LYS A 19 -0.57 30.32 -13.26
CA LYS A 19 -1.16 29.93 -11.96
C LYS A 19 -2.42 30.71 -11.64
N GLN A 20 -2.41 32.04 -11.80
CA GLN A 20 -3.57 32.90 -11.55
C GLN A 20 -4.73 32.55 -12.47
N VAL A 21 -4.47 32.36 -13.76
CA VAL A 21 -5.51 32.00 -14.73
C VAL A 21 -6.14 30.66 -14.38
N TRP A 22 -5.35 29.62 -14.07
CA TRP A 22 -5.90 28.30 -13.72
C TRP A 22 -6.67 28.32 -12.39
N SER A 23 -6.21 29.07 -11.39
CA SER A 23 -6.94 29.28 -10.14
C SER A 23 -8.27 30.01 -10.37
N LEU A 24 -8.28 31.03 -11.23
CA LEU A 24 -9.48 31.76 -11.60
C LEU A 24 -10.47 30.85 -12.35
N ILE A 25 -10.01 30.12 -13.37
CA ILE A 25 -10.83 29.14 -14.11
C ILE A 25 -11.42 28.11 -13.16
N LEU A 26 -10.59 27.58 -12.25
CA LEU A 26 -11.04 26.63 -11.24
C LEU A 26 -12.16 27.22 -10.39
N SER A 27 -11.95 28.42 -9.83
CA SER A 27 -12.95 29.08 -8.98
C SER A 27 -14.27 29.32 -9.73
N LEU A 28 -14.20 29.83 -10.95
CA LEU A 28 -15.35 30.11 -11.80
C LEU A 28 -16.14 28.83 -12.12
N HIS A 29 -15.46 27.80 -12.62
CA HIS A 29 -16.12 26.52 -12.94
C HIS A 29 -16.60 25.78 -11.69
N CYS A 30 -15.88 25.84 -10.56
CA CYS A 30 -16.23 25.11 -9.33
C CYS A 30 -17.37 25.74 -8.51
N VAL A 31 -17.56 27.06 -8.58
CA VAL A 31 -18.60 27.78 -7.82
C VAL A 31 -20.01 27.70 -8.43
N SER A 32 -20.14 27.05 -9.60
CA SER A 32 -21.39 26.80 -10.37
C SER A 32 -21.69 27.80 -11.49
N LEU A 33 -20.68 28.15 -12.30
CA LEU A 33 -20.90 28.82 -13.59
C LEU A 33 -21.99 28.12 -14.43
N PHE A 34 -21.97 26.79 -14.45
CA PHE A 34 -22.97 26.02 -15.19
C PHE A 34 -24.41 26.20 -14.68
N ASP A 35 -24.60 26.31 -13.36
CA ASP A 35 -25.94 26.47 -12.79
C ASP A 35 -26.43 27.93 -12.87
N THR A 36 -25.52 28.89 -13.02
CA THR A 36 -25.79 30.33 -13.10
C THR A 36 -25.92 30.87 -14.52
N ILE A 37 -25.45 30.13 -15.54
CA ILE A 37 -25.63 30.51 -16.95
C ILE A 37 -27.05 30.12 -17.41
N GLU A 38 -27.86 31.13 -17.71
CA GLU A 38 -29.24 30.96 -18.21
C GLU A 38 -29.27 30.25 -19.59
N TYR A 39 -28.30 30.54 -20.46
CA TYR A 39 -28.17 29.95 -21.79
C TYR A 39 -27.15 28.81 -21.82
N LYS A 40 -27.58 27.62 -21.39
CA LYS A 40 -26.74 26.40 -21.36
C LYS A 40 -26.15 25.96 -22.72
N LYS A 41 -26.65 26.51 -23.82
CA LYS A 41 -26.19 26.22 -25.20
C LYS A 41 -24.86 26.90 -25.54
N ASP A 42 -24.55 28.03 -24.90
CA ASP A 42 -23.32 28.80 -25.16
C ASP A 42 -22.16 28.37 -24.24
N PHE A 43 -22.45 27.49 -23.28
CA PHE A 43 -21.44 26.98 -22.37
C PHE A 43 -20.56 25.94 -23.07
N CYS A 44 -19.29 26.30 -23.30
CA CYS A 44 -18.28 25.38 -23.80
C CYS A 44 -17.72 24.53 -22.66
N TYR A 45 -18.04 23.24 -22.65
CA TYR A 45 -17.49 22.31 -21.67
C TYR A 45 -15.99 22.10 -21.87
N PRO A 46 -15.19 21.99 -20.80
CA PRO A 46 -13.77 21.71 -20.92
C PRO A 46 -13.55 20.31 -21.50
N ARG A 47 -12.57 20.19 -22.40
CA ARG A 47 -12.23 18.91 -23.03
C ARG A 47 -11.63 17.94 -22.00
N ILE A 48 -12.31 16.81 -21.77
CA ILE A 48 -11.89 15.78 -20.81
C ILE A 48 -10.48 15.26 -21.10
N GLU A 49 -10.13 15.09 -22.37
CA GLU A 49 -8.78 14.71 -22.80
C GLU A 49 -7.70 15.69 -22.35
N LEU A 50 -7.99 16.99 -22.46
CA LEU A 50 -7.04 18.03 -22.07
C LEU A 50 -6.87 18.04 -20.54
N LEU A 51 -7.97 17.89 -19.80
CA LEU A 51 -7.94 17.78 -18.34
C LEU A 51 -7.17 16.54 -17.88
N ALA A 52 -7.34 15.39 -18.55
CA ALA A 52 -6.59 14.17 -18.26
C ALA A 52 -5.09 14.31 -18.53
N ARG A 53 -4.71 15.05 -19.58
CA ARG A 53 -3.30 15.40 -19.84
C ARG A 53 -2.76 16.34 -18.79
N LYS A 54 -3.55 17.32 -18.34
CA LYS A 54 -3.18 18.29 -17.30
C LYS A 54 -3.20 17.72 -15.88
N TRP A 55 -3.84 16.58 -15.65
CA TRP A 55 -3.67 15.78 -14.43
C TRP A 55 -2.20 15.35 -14.22
N GLN A 56 -1.47 15.17 -15.32
CA GLN A 56 -0.06 14.79 -15.37
C GLN A 56 0.85 16.01 -15.55
N ASP A 57 0.39 17.23 -15.24
CA ASP A 57 1.27 18.41 -15.33
C ASP A 57 2.33 18.38 -14.19
N SER A 58 3.51 18.95 -14.46
CA SER A 58 4.59 19.08 -13.48
C SER A 58 4.30 20.21 -12.49
N CYS A 59 3.53 21.23 -12.90
CA CYS A 59 3.09 22.31 -12.03
C CYS A 59 1.96 21.82 -11.11
N ILE A 60 2.18 21.89 -9.79
CA ILE A 60 1.23 21.38 -8.79
C ILE A 60 -0.13 22.09 -8.86
N GLU A 61 -0.15 23.39 -9.12
CA GLU A 61 -1.37 24.20 -9.16
C GLU A 61 -2.22 23.91 -10.40
N ILE A 62 -1.58 23.82 -11.57
CA ILE A 62 -2.27 23.44 -12.83
C ILE A 62 -2.87 22.05 -12.68
N ARG A 63 -2.11 21.15 -12.06
CA ARG A 63 -2.54 19.80 -11.78
C ARG A 63 -3.74 19.78 -10.84
N GLU A 64 -3.67 20.40 -9.65
CA GLU A 64 -4.78 20.43 -8.68
C GLU A 64 -6.06 21.04 -9.28
N ALA A 65 -5.90 22.08 -10.10
CA ALA A 65 -7.00 22.66 -10.86
C ALA A 65 -7.61 21.66 -11.85
N ALA A 66 -6.77 21.01 -12.68
CA ALA A 66 -7.21 19.99 -13.62
C ALA A 66 -7.87 18.78 -12.91
N GLN A 67 -7.37 18.38 -11.73
CA GLN A 67 -7.93 17.30 -10.95
C GLN A 67 -9.36 17.62 -10.51
N THR A 68 -9.55 18.79 -9.93
CA THR A 68 -10.84 19.24 -9.40
C THR A 68 -11.86 19.44 -10.53
N LEU A 69 -11.44 20.04 -11.65
CA LEU A 69 -12.29 20.23 -12.82
C LEU A 69 -12.72 18.90 -13.43
N LEU A 70 -11.78 17.95 -13.61
CA LEU A 70 -12.11 16.65 -14.18
C LEU A 70 -13.12 15.88 -13.32
N ILE A 71 -12.92 15.86 -12.00
CA ILE A 71 -13.86 15.21 -11.07
C ILE A 71 -15.23 15.88 -11.15
N LYS A 72 -15.29 17.22 -11.24
CA LYS A 72 -16.56 17.96 -11.34
C LYS A 72 -17.30 17.64 -12.64
N GLU A 73 -16.61 17.60 -13.78
CA GLU A 73 -17.20 17.24 -15.07
C GLU A 73 -17.71 15.80 -15.09
N LEU A 74 -16.94 14.85 -14.56
CA LEU A 74 -17.37 13.46 -14.44
C LEU A 74 -18.60 13.32 -13.51
N LYS A 75 -18.72 14.15 -12.46
CA LYS A 75 -19.94 14.22 -11.64
C LYS A 75 -21.13 14.72 -12.46
N GLN A 76 -20.95 15.76 -13.28
CA GLN A 76 -22.01 16.32 -14.10
C GLN A 76 -22.48 15.40 -15.24
N LEU A 77 -21.60 14.55 -15.79
CA LEU A 77 -21.95 13.57 -16.82
C LEU A 77 -22.92 12.47 -16.34
N LYS A 78 -23.11 12.33 -15.03
CA LYS A 78 -23.92 11.28 -14.39
C LYS A 78 -23.46 9.87 -14.80
N SER A 79 -24.16 8.83 -14.35
CA SER A 79 -23.77 7.43 -14.59
C SER A 79 -23.70 7.08 -16.08
N ARG A 80 -24.71 7.52 -16.86
CA ARG A 80 -24.83 7.20 -18.29
C ARG A 80 -23.69 7.78 -19.12
N GLY A 81 -23.33 9.05 -18.90
CA GLY A 81 -22.22 9.68 -19.63
C GLY A 81 -20.86 9.09 -19.25
N ARG A 82 -20.68 8.62 -18.00
CA ARG A 82 -19.47 7.92 -17.57
C ARG A 82 -19.35 6.53 -18.20
N GLU A 83 -20.45 5.81 -18.39
CA GLU A 83 -20.48 4.51 -19.06
C GLU A 83 -20.10 4.61 -20.55
N GLU A 84 -20.66 5.60 -21.26
CA GLU A 84 -20.27 5.89 -22.66
C GLU A 84 -18.77 6.20 -22.77
N LEU A 85 -18.23 6.94 -21.79
CA LEU A 85 -16.82 7.29 -21.74
C LEU A 85 -15.94 6.06 -21.40
N ILE A 86 -16.36 5.22 -20.46
CA ILE A 86 -15.72 3.93 -20.17
C ILE A 86 -15.60 3.10 -21.45
N ASN A 87 -16.68 2.96 -22.21
CA ASN A 87 -16.69 2.16 -23.43
C ASN A 87 -15.72 2.69 -24.48
N ALA A 88 -15.67 4.01 -24.69
CA ALA A 88 -14.76 4.63 -25.65
C ALA A 88 -13.27 4.49 -25.27
N TRP A 89 -12.93 4.70 -23.99
CA TRP A 89 -11.54 4.68 -23.54
C TRP A 89 -11.01 3.28 -23.21
N SER A 90 -11.88 2.30 -22.96
CA SER A 90 -11.50 0.90 -22.71
C SER A 90 -10.69 0.28 -23.87
N ALA A 91 -10.96 0.70 -25.11
CA ALA A 91 -10.24 0.24 -26.30
C ALA A 91 -8.75 0.62 -26.30
N PHE A 92 -8.39 1.71 -25.61
CA PHE A 92 -7.03 2.22 -25.54
C PHE A 92 -6.24 1.68 -24.34
N LEU A 93 -6.80 0.73 -23.56
CA LEU A 93 -6.05 0.12 -22.47
C LEU A 93 -4.93 -0.79 -23.00
N PRO A 94 -3.73 -0.75 -22.38
CA PRO A 94 -2.60 -1.60 -22.77
C PRO A 94 -2.90 -3.10 -22.78
N SER A 95 -3.82 -3.58 -21.95
CA SER A 95 -4.24 -4.99 -21.89
C SER A 95 -5.03 -5.45 -23.12
N ASN A 96 -5.73 -4.52 -23.76
CA ASN A 96 -6.60 -4.76 -24.91
C ASN A 96 -5.87 -4.52 -26.24
N LEU A 97 -4.60 -4.10 -26.17
CA LEU A 97 -3.74 -3.81 -27.31
C LEU A 97 -2.66 -4.87 -27.45
N ASP A 98 -2.21 -5.09 -28.68
CA ASP A 98 -1.12 -6.01 -28.97
C ASP A 98 0.13 -5.64 -28.15
N LYS A 99 0.79 -6.66 -27.58
CA LYS A 99 1.98 -6.50 -26.71
C LYS A 99 3.10 -5.65 -27.33
N LYS A 100 3.14 -5.51 -28.66
CA LYS A 100 4.12 -4.68 -29.40
C LYS A 100 3.79 -3.18 -29.36
N ASN A 101 2.51 -2.82 -29.30
CA ASN A 101 2.00 -1.44 -29.34
C ASN A 101 1.70 -0.86 -27.95
N SER A 102 2.02 -1.61 -26.89
CA SER A 102 1.85 -1.17 -25.50
C SER A 102 2.97 -0.21 -25.09
N ILE A 103 2.64 0.83 -24.32
CA ILE A 103 3.61 1.73 -23.67
C ILE A 103 4.67 0.98 -22.84
N PHE A 104 4.39 -0.26 -22.44
CA PHE A 104 5.28 -1.12 -21.66
C PHE A 104 6.20 -2.01 -22.51
N SER A 105 6.02 -2.07 -23.84
CA SER A 105 6.72 -3.02 -24.72
C SER A 105 8.24 -2.79 -24.79
N LEU A 106 8.67 -1.53 -24.70
CA LEU A 106 10.09 -1.15 -24.67
C LEU A 106 10.73 -1.34 -23.28
N SER A 107 9.95 -1.48 -22.22
CA SER A 107 10.48 -1.80 -20.88
C SER A 107 10.94 -3.26 -20.76
N ARG A 108 10.42 -4.18 -21.60
CA ARG A 108 10.80 -5.61 -21.58
C ARG A 108 11.94 -5.96 -22.54
N ASN A 109 12.20 -5.15 -23.56
CA ASN A 109 13.23 -5.45 -24.56
C ASN A 109 14.63 -4.92 -24.19
N CYS A 110 14.74 -4.01 -23.22
CA CYS A 110 16.05 -3.51 -22.76
C CYS A 110 16.87 -4.49 -21.91
N THR A 111 16.35 -5.69 -21.61
CA THR A 111 17.18 -6.76 -21.01
C THR A 111 17.89 -7.63 -22.05
N ASN A 112 17.68 -7.44 -23.36
CA ASN A 112 18.20 -8.34 -24.39
C ASN A 112 18.87 -7.69 -25.62
N SER A 113 19.20 -6.40 -25.62
CA SER A 113 19.88 -5.79 -26.78
C SER A 113 20.82 -4.63 -26.45
N VAL A 114 21.81 -4.87 -25.59
CA VAL A 114 23.07 -4.12 -25.61
C VAL A 114 24.22 -5.11 -25.54
N SER A 115 24.52 -5.75 -26.67
CA SER A 115 25.79 -6.46 -26.89
C SER A 115 26.54 -5.75 -28.01
N GLY A 116 27.40 -4.81 -27.59
CA GLY A 116 28.35 -4.07 -28.41
C GLY A 116 29.46 -3.48 -27.54
N SER A 117 30.31 -4.38 -27.01
CA SER A 117 31.63 -4.16 -26.39
C SER A 117 31.77 -3.14 -25.23
N ALA A 118 31.69 -3.62 -23.98
CA ALA A 118 32.86 -3.92 -23.11
C ALA A 118 32.43 -3.92 -21.62
N GLY A 119 32.57 -5.08 -20.95
CA GLY A 119 32.41 -5.21 -19.49
C GLY A 119 31.42 -6.30 -19.05
N THR A 120 31.94 -7.49 -18.79
CA THR A 120 31.24 -8.78 -18.61
C THR A 120 30.46 -8.88 -17.30
N PHE A 121 29.14 -9.16 -17.36
CA PHE A 121 28.42 -9.87 -16.29
C PHE A 121 27.38 -10.84 -16.88
N VAL A 122 27.58 -12.13 -16.57
CA VAL A 122 26.83 -13.27 -17.08
C VAL A 122 25.58 -13.52 -16.22
N SER A 123 24.46 -13.64 -16.91
CA SER A 123 23.15 -14.10 -16.43
C SER A 123 23.18 -15.58 -16.10
N ASN A 124 22.67 -15.99 -14.92
CA ASN A 124 22.41 -17.40 -14.61
C ASN A 124 20.94 -17.63 -14.23
N LYS A 125 20.33 -18.53 -14.99
CA LYS A 125 19.02 -19.17 -14.81
C LYS A 125 18.92 -19.90 -13.46
N PRO A 126 17.71 -20.10 -12.91
CA PRO A 126 17.50 -20.98 -11.77
C PRO A 126 17.57 -22.46 -12.22
N LEU A 127 18.42 -23.22 -11.54
CA LEU A 127 18.57 -24.67 -11.69
C LEU A 127 17.63 -25.36 -10.69
N ALA A 128 16.63 -26.08 -11.19
CA ALA A 128 15.83 -27.01 -10.40
C ALA A 128 16.50 -28.39 -10.45
N THR A 129 16.73 -28.96 -9.27
CA THR A 129 17.42 -30.22 -9.00
C THR A 129 16.63 -31.43 -9.53
N GLU A 130 17.31 -32.27 -10.31
CA GLU A 130 16.85 -33.57 -10.77
C GLU A 130 16.87 -34.62 -9.63
N MET A 131 15.85 -35.49 -9.62
CA MET A 131 15.89 -36.80 -8.96
C MET A 131 15.92 -37.88 -10.05
N ILE A 132 16.89 -38.80 -9.92
CA ILE A 132 17.20 -39.91 -10.83
C ILE A 132 16.44 -41.18 -10.41
N VAL A 133 15.73 -41.85 -11.33
CA VAL A 133 15.43 -43.32 -11.37
C VAL A 133 15.22 -43.74 -12.86
N PRO A 134 15.65 -44.94 -13.32
CA PRO A 134 16.19 -45.19 -14.68
C PRO A 134 15.19 -45.79 -15.71
N PRO A 135 15.59 -46.12 -16.96
CA PRO A 135 14.72 -46.14 -18.13
C PRO A 135 14.20 -47.53 -18.51
N THR A 136 12.91 -47.66 -18.86
CA THR A 136 12.46 -48.70 -19.82
C THR A 136 11.12 -48.35 -20.48
N SER A 137 11.03 -48.78 -21.75
CA SER A 137 9.85 -49.01 -22.59
C SER A 137 9.36 -47.87 -23.51
N ARG A 138 9.49 -48.17 -24.81
CA ARG A 138 9.04 -47.43 -25.99
C ARG A 138 7.50 -47.38 -26.05
N ILE A 139 6.93 -46.21 -26.35
CA ILE A 139 5.56 -46.05 -26.85
C ILE A 139 5.58 -44.98 -27.97
N PRO A 140 4.91 -45.19 -29.13
CA PRO A 140 5.08 -44.38 -30.35
C PRO A 140 4.31 -43.03 -30.30
N PRO A 141 4.59 -42.08 -31.23
CA PRO A 141 4.03 -40.73 -31.15
C PRO A 141 2.52 -40.70 -31.38
N VAL A 142 1.84 -39.92 -30.54
CA VAL A 142 0.39 -39.63 -30.60
C VAL A 142 0.10 -38.70 -31.78
N ARG A 143 -0.90 -39.07 -32.58
CA ARG A 143 -1.41 -38.35 -33.77
C ARG A 143 -2.01 -36.98 -33.36
N PRO A 144 -1.87 -35.91 -34.17
CA PRO A 144 -2.45 -34.60 -33.84
C PRO A 144 -4.00 -34.64 -33.81
N PRO A 145 -4.64 -33.83 -32.94
CA PRO A 145 -6.10 -33.77 -32.86
C PRO A 145 -6.71 -33.12 -34.13
N PRO A 146 -7.96 -33.49 -34.49
CA PRO A 146 -8.64 -32.94 -35.67
C PRO A 146 -8.99 -31.45 -35.49
N PRO A 147 -9.15 -30.71 -36.60
CA PRO A 147 -9.40 -29.27 -36.56
C PRO A 147 -10.79 -28.96 -35.98
N ILE A 148 -10.80 -27.98 -35.06
CA ILE A 148 -12.01 -27.40 -34.45
C ILE A 148 -12.77 -26.62 -35.55
N PRO A 149 -14.10 -26.76 -35.69
CA PRO A 149 -14.87 -26.02 -36.68
C PRO A 149 -14.88 -24.50 -36.37
N PRO A 150 -14.95 -23.65 -37.40
CA PRO A 150 -14.89 -22.20 -37.21
C PRO A 150 -16.10 -21.70 -36.41
N ARG A 151 -15.81 -20.95 -35.34
CA ARG A 151 -16.78 -20.19 -34.55
C ARG A 151 -17.47 -19.18 -35.48
N PRO A 152 -18.81 -19.04 -35.47
CA PRO A 152 -19.47 -18.06 -36.31
C PRO A 152 -19.01 -16.65 -35.94
N ASN A 153 -18.56 -15.92 -36.97
CA ASN A 153 -18.25 -14.49 -36.91
C ASN A 153 -19.46 -13.74 -36.35
N ILE A 154 -19.28 -13.08 -35.20
CA ILE A 154 -20.18 -12.00 -34.78
C ILE A 154 -19.80 -10.80 -35.66
N SER A 155 -20.26 -10.83 -36.90
CA SER A 155 -20.36 -9.66 -37.76
C SER A 155 -21.45 -8.75 -37.19
N GLN A 156 -21.02 -7.59 -36.72
CA GLN A 156 -21.72 -6.31 -36.77
C GLN A 156 -23.23 -6.40 -37.12
N LYS A 157 -24.08 -6.46 -36.09
CA LYS A 157 -25.39 -5.81 -36.14
C LYS A 157 -25.25 -4.47 -35.42
N ASN A 158 -24.73 -3.48 -36.15
CA ASN A 158 -25.03 -2.09 -35.87
C ASN A 158 -26.47 -1.82 -36.34
N SER A 159 -27.45 -2.11 -35.49
CA SER A 159 -28.68 -1.33 -35.49
C SER A 159 -28.51 -0.27 -34.42
N VAL A 160 -27.87 0.84 -34.82
CA VAL A 160 -27.82 2.05 -34.02
C VAL A 160 -29.26 2.54 -33.91
N VAL A 161 -29.90 2.26 -32.79
CA VAL A 161 -31.05 3.03 -32.35
C VAL A 161 -30.44 4.33 -31.81
N ASP A 162 -30.62 5.41 -32.57
CA ASP A 162 -30.33 6.78 -32.13
C ASP A 162 -31.06 7.01 -30.80
N THR A 163 -30.32 6.90 -29.71
CA THR A 163 -30.74 7.33 -28.39
C THR A 163 -29.76 8.40 -27.97
N ASP A 164 -30.28 9.58 -27.63
CA ASP A 164 -29.55 10.77 -27.20
C ASP A 164 -28.33 10.41 -26.35
N SER A 165 -27.14 10.49 -26.95
CA SER A 165 -25.87 10.28 -26.27
C SER A 165 -25.47 11.60 -25.60
N VAL A 166 -25.38 11.59 -24.27
CA VAL A 166 -25.04 12.76 -23.45
C VAL A 166 -23.69 13.37 -23.87
N LEU A 167 -22.79 12.56 -24.44
CA LEU A 167 -21.50 13.01 -24.95
C LEU A 167 -21.59 13.83 -26.25
N LYS A 168 -22.55 13.55 -27.13
CA LYS A 168 -22.79 14.36 -28.35
C LYS A 168 -23.42 15.71 -28.00
N GLU A 169 -24.31 15.75 -27.00
CA GLU A 169 -24.90 17.01 -26.50
C GLU A 169 -23.85 17.97 -25.91
N ARG A 170 -22.73 17.44 -25.40
CA ARG A 170 -21.62 18.22 -24.83
C ARG A 170 -20.44 18.45 -25.78
N ASN A 171 -20.58 18.12 -27.08
CA ASN A 171 -19.50 18.22 -28.08
C ASN A 171 -18.19 17.51 -27.66
N ILE A 172 -18.28 16.41 -26.90
CA ILE A 172 -17.11 15.64 -26.49
C ILE A 172 -16.70 14.74 -27.66
N THR A 173 -15.56 15.04 -28.28
CA THR A 173 -15.00 14.18 -29.33
C THR A 173 -14.43 12.92 -28.68
N LEU A 174 -15.02 11.78 -28.99
CA LEU A 174 -14.50 10.49 -28.53
C LEU A 174 -13.30 10.08 -29.40
N PRO A 175 -12.20 9.61 -28.81
CA PRO A 175 -11.09 9.07 -29.59
C PRO A 175 -11.54 7.79 -30.29
N SER A 176 -11.32 7.71 -31.61
CA SER A 176 -11.55 6.49 -32.38
C SER A 176 -10.22 5.87 -32.75
N MET A 177 -10.11 4.53 -32.64
CA MET A 177 -8.97 3.78 -33.18
C MET A 177 -8.73 4.07 -34.67
N LYS A 178 -9.77 4.49 -35.41
CA LYS A 178 -9.71 4.79 -36.84
C LYS A 178 -9.08 6.15 -37.16
N THR A 179 -9.01 7.09 -36.21
CA THR A 179 -8.44 8.44 -36.38
C THR A 179 -7.06 8.59 -35.73
N CYS A 180 -6.44 7.48 -35.29
CA CYS A 180 -5.17 7.52 -34.58
C CYS A 180 -4.00 7.65 -35.57
N GLU A 181 -3.55 8.89 -35.82
CA GLU A 181 -2.37 9.16 -36.64
C GLU A 181 -1.07 8.94 -35.81
N GLY A 182 -0.47 7.76 -35.93
CA GLY A 182 0.88 7.46 -35.47
C GLY A 182 1.03 6.89 -34.04
N LEU A 183 2.13 6.15 -33.82
CA LEU A 183 2.44 5.47 -32.54
C LEU A 183 2.56 6.41 -31.34
N GLN A 184 3.06 7.64 -31.53
CA GLN A 184 3.16 8.61 -30.45
C GLN A 184 1.78 9.10 -29.97
N GLN A 185 0.82 9.26 -30.89
CA GLN A 185 -0.54 9.63 -30.54
C GLN A 185 -1.25 8.47 -29.84
N LEU A 186 -0.98 7.23 -30.24
CA LEU A 186 -1.44 6.04 -29.53
C LEU A 186 -0.94 6.02 -28.08
N TYR A 187 0.34 6.29 -27.82
CA TYR A 187 0.87 6.34 -26.45
C TYR A 187 0.25 7.48 -25.62
N LYS A 188 0.02 8.66 -26.21
CA LYS A 188 -0.69 9.76 -25.55
C LYS A 188 -2.13 9.38 -25.20
N ASN A 189 -2.80 8.67 -26.09
CA ASN A 189 -4.16 8.18 -25.87
C ASN A 189 -4.19 7.07 -24.82
N GLN A 190 -3.21 6.17 -24.78
CA GLN A 190 -3.05 5.17 -23.72
C GLN A 190 -2.86 5.83 -22.34
N ALA A 191 -1.96 6.81 -22.24
CA ALA A 191 -1.72 7.54 -21.00
C ALA A 191 -2.99 8.27 -20.52
N SER A 192 -3.74 8.88 -21.45
CA SER A 192 -5.02 9.54 -21.15
C SER A 192 -6.09 8.52 -20.73
N ALA A 193 -6.17 7.37 -21.39
CA ALA A 193 -7.09 6.28 -21.05
C ALA A 193 -6.87 5.77 -19.63
N ILE A 194 -5.61 5.52 -19.26
CA ILE A 194 -5.24 5.05 -17.91
C ILE A 194 -5.65 6.07 -16.85
N VAL A 195 -5.40 7.37 -17.09
CA VAL A 195 -5.80 8.42 -16.14
C VAL A 195 -7.31 8.54 -16.05
N ILE A 196 -8.03 8.61 -17.17
CA ILE A 196 -9.48 8.82 -17.13
C ILE A 196 -10.19 7.63 -16.47
N LEU A 197 -9.86 6.40 -16.87
CA LEU A 197 -10.43 5.19 -16.27
C LEU A 197 -10.00 5.03 -14.81
N GLY A 198 -8.76 5.40 -14.47
CA GLY A 198 -8.28 5.40 -13.09
C GLY A 198 -9.01 6.44 -12.22
N VAL A 199 -9.31 7.64 -12.74
CA VAL A 199 -10.08 8.67 -12.02
C VAL A 199 -11.52 8.20 -11.80
N ILE A 200 -12.13 7.56 -12.80
CA ILE A 200 -13.47 6.98 -12.68
C ILE A 200 -13.48 5.90 -11.61
N GLY A 201 -12.53 4.96 -11.65
CA GLY A 201 -12.45 3.92 -10.62
C GLY A 201 -12.17 4.46 -9.21
N ALA A 202 -11.37 5.52 -9.09
CA ALA A 202 -11.01 6.09 -7.79
C ALA A 202 -12.13 6.92 -7.13
N HIS A 203 -12.94 7.65 -7.91
CA HIS A 203 -13.96 8.57 -7.37
C HIS A 203 -15.40 8.07 -7.55
N PHE A 204 -15.64 7.16 -8.50
CA PHE A 204 -16.95 6.64 -8.87
C PHE A 204 -16.92 5.11 -8.87
N SER A 205 -16.60 4.53 -7.71
CA SER A 205 -16.40 3.09 -7.52
C SER A 205 -17.59 2.24 -7.96
N SER A 206 -18.82 2.76 -7.86
CA SER A 206 -20.05 2.09 -8.30
C SER A 206 -20.03 1.73 -9.79
N ASP A 207 -19.50 2.63 -10.62
CA ASP A 207 -19.71 2.53 -12.06
C ASP A 207 -18.69 1.58 -12.69
N LEU A 208 -17.46 1.58 -12.18
CA LEU A 208 -16.44 0.64 -12.62
C LEU A 208 -16.62 -0.76 -12.02
N SER A 209 -17.30 -0.88 -10.86
CA SER A 209 -17.62 -2.19 -10.26
C SER A 209 -18.54 -3.06 -11.14
N LEU A 210 -19.29 -2.44 -12.06
CA LEU A 210 -20.14 -3.13 -13.04
C LEU A 210 -19.31 -3.88 -14.11
N HIS A 211 -18.04 -3.50 -14.30
CA HIS A 211 -17.13 -4.08 -15.29
C HIS A 211 -15.84 -4.61 -14.65
N PRO A 212 -15.86 -5.81 -14.03
CA PRO A 212 -14.72 -6.35 -13.30
C PRO A 212 -13.48 -6.58 -14.17
N ASP A 213 -13.66 -6.94 -15.46
CA ASP A 213 -12.54 -7.08 -16.39
C ASP A 213 -11.82 -5.77 -16.68
N LEU A 214 -12.58 -4.67 -16.73
CA LEU A 214 -12.02 -3.34 -16.93
C LEU A 214 -11.32 -2.83 -15.68
N ALA A 215 -11.91 -3.05 -14.50
CA ALA A 215 -11.28 -2.76 -13.21
C ALA A 215 -9.95 -3.50 -13.05
N ARG A 216 -9.90 -4.77 -13.46
CA ARG A 216 -8.67 -5.57 -13.48
C ARG A 216 -7.64 -5.04 -14.50
N ALA A 217 -8.05 -4.72 -15.71
CA ALA A 217 -7.16 -4.21 -16.75
C ALA A 217 -6.52 -2.85 -16.36
N THR A 218 -7.33 -1.96 -15.79
CA THR A 218 -6.90 -0.64 -15.31
C THR A 218 -5.98 -0.77 -14.10
N SER A 219 -6.33 -1.59 -13.10
CA SER A 219 -5.48 -1.81 -11.93
C SER A 219 -4.12 -2.39 -12.31
N HIS A 220 -4.08 -3.39 -13.20
CA HIS A 220 -2.82 -3.95 -13.71
C HIS A 220 -1.99 -2.92 -14.46
N SER A 221 -2.62 -2.05 -15.27
CA SER A 221 -1.89 -0.99 -15.98
C SER A 221 -1.30 0.05 -15.03
N LEU A 222 -2.03 0.41 -13.96
CA LEU A 222 -1.53 1.30 -12.90
C LEU A 222 -0.38 0.66 -12.12
N LEU A 223 -0.49 -0.64 -11.81
CA LEU A 223 0.57 -1.40 -11.14
C LEU A 223 1.82 -1.56 -12.02
N GLU A 224 1.64 -1.85 -13.31
CA GLU A 224 2.76 -1.94 -14.26
C GLU A 224 3.46 -0.58 -14.38
N LEU A 225 2.75 0.55 -14.35
CA LEU A 225 3.39 1.88 -14.30
C LEU A 225 4.23 2.07 -13.03
N LEU A 226 3.77 1.59 -11.88
CA LEU A 226 4.51 1.68 -10.62
C LEU A 226 5.79 0.84 -10.62
N ILE A 227 5.72 -0.40 -11.12
CA ILE A 227 6.81 -1.39 -11.04
C ILE A 227 7.76 -1.32 -12.24
N ALA A 228 7.32 -0.77 -13.38
CA ALA A 228 8.10 -0.82 -14.62
C ALA A 228 9.51 -0.27 -14.45
N SER A 229 10.49 -1.07 -14.90
CA SER A 229 11.88 -0.66 -14.96
C SER A 229 12.03 0.62 -15.78
N PRO A 230 12.97 1.51 -15.43
CA PRO A 230 13.17 2.75 -16.17
C PRO A 230 13.48 2.42 -17.63
N SER A 231 12.75 3.03 -18.56
CA SER A 231 12.97 2.86 -20.00
C SER A 231 13.05 4.24 -20.66
N GLN A 232 13.60 4.31 -21.87
CA GLN A 232 13.74 5.58 -22.60
C GLN A 232 12.39 6.30 -22.84
N LEU A 233 11.27 5.57 -22.84
CA LEU A 233 9.91 6.15 -22.95
C LEU A 233 9.24 6.42 -21.59
N LEU A 234 9.70 5.74 -20.52
CA LEU A 234 9.20 5.91 -19.16
C LEU A 234 10.37 6.02 -18.18
N PRO A 235 11.01 7.20 -18.05
CA PRO A 235 11.92 7.51 -16.96
C PRO A 235 11.30 7.25 -15.57
N ILE A 236 12.14 7.12 -14.54
CA ILE A 236 11.74 6.84 -13.14
C ILE A 236 10.62 7.80 -12.70
N GLU A 237 10.71 9.07 -13.10
CA GLU A 237 9.88 10.16 -12.60
C GLU A 237 9.05 10.78 -13.73
N THR A 238 8.25 9.95 -14.39
CA THR A 238 7.24 10.50 -15.31
C THR A 238 6.03 10.98 -14.53
N PRO A 239 5.40 12.09 -14.95
CA PRO A 239 4.18 12.55 -14.29
C PRO A 239 3.02 11.56 -14.47
N LEU A 240 3.10 10.65 -15.45
CA LEU A 240 2.19 9.51 -15.61
C LEU A 240 2.34 8.50 -14.46
N ARG A 241 3.56 8.13 -14.07
CA ARG A 241 3.81 7.28 -12.89
C ARG A 241 3.29 7.91 -11.62
N ARG A 242 3.53 9.22 -11.44
CA ARG A 242 2.99 10.00 -10.32
C ARG A 242 1.46 10.01 -10.30
N ALA A 243 0.81 10.22 -11.45
CA ALA A 243 -0.65 10.13 -11.56
C ALA A 243 -1.15 8.71 -11.23
N ALA A 244 -0.44 7.67 -11.66
CA ALA A 244 -0.79 6.30 -11.32
C ALA A 244 -0.70 6.03 -9.82
N ILE A 245 0.32 6.53 -9.14
CA ILE A 245 0.49 6.45 -7.68
C ILE A 245 -0.69 7.10 -6.94
N ASP A 246 -1.06 8.32 -7.34
CA ASP A 246 -2.20 9.05 -6.75
C ASP A 246 -3.53 8.28 -6.94
N LEU A 247 -3.76 7.73 -8.13
CA LEU A 247 -4.97 6.97 -8.46
C LEU A 247 -5.02 5.59 -7.79
N LEU A 248 -3.87 4.94 -7.58
CA LEU A 248 -3.76 3.71 -6.79
C LEU A 248 -4.13 3.97 -5.33
N GLY A 249 -3.64 5.06 -4.75
CA GLY A 249 -3.97 5.45 -3.37
C GLY A 249 -5.45 5.80 -3.18
N LYS A 250 -6.00 6.67 -4.05
CA LYS A 250 -7.40 7.13 -3.96
C LYS A 250 -8.42 6.02 -4.24
N GLY A 251 -8.14 5.13 -5.20
CA GLY A 251 -9.06 4.07 -5.63
C GLY A 251 -8.81 2.68 -5.04
N PHE A 252 -8.00 2.57 -3.97
CA PHE A 252 -7.53 1.28 -3.46
C PHE A 252 -8.66 0.27 -3.16
N THR A 253 -9.86 0.73 -2.74
CA THR A 253 -11.02 -0.16 -2.50
C THR A 253 -11.46 -0.93 -3.74
N VAL A 254 -11.41 -0.31 -4.91
CA VAL A 254 -11.79 -0.87 -6.22
C VAL A 254 -10.67 -1.72 -6.79
N TRP A 255 -9.42 -1.30 -6.58
CA TRP A 255 -8.26 -1.97 -7.14
C TRP A 255 -7.82 -3.22 -6.36
N GLN A 256 -7.99 -3.21 -5.04
CA GLN A 256 -7.50 -4.26 -4.14
C GLN A 256 -7.80 -5.70 -4.58
N PRO A 257 -9.03 -6.10 -5.01
CA PRO A 257 -9.29 -7.49 -5.39
C PRO A 257 -8.51 -7.97 -6.62
N HIS A 258 -7.95 -7.04 -7.40
CA HIS A 258 -7.24 -7.33 -8.64
C HIS A 258 -5.74 -7.04 -8.54
N LEU A 259 -5.24 -6.66 -7.36
CA LEU A 259 -3.86 -6.24 -7.16
C LEU A 259 -3.11 -7.11 -6.14
N ASP A 260 -1.82 -7.26 -6.40
CA ASP A 260 -0.86 -7.75 -5.43
C ASP A 260 -0.43 -6.59 -4.52
N ILE A 261 -1.01 -6.56 -3.32
CA ILE A 261 -0.81 -5.48 -2.34
C ILE A 261 0.66 -5.34 -1.97
N SER A 262 1.39 -6.45 -1.85
CA SER A 262 2.81 -6.44 -1.54
C SER A 262 3.62 -5.67 -2.58
N LYS A 263 3.34 -5.88 -3.87
CA LYS A 263 4.05 -5.17 -4.94
C LYS A 263 3.71 -3.68 -4.97
N VAL A 264 2.46 -3.32 -4.70
CA VAL A 264 2.04 -1.92 -4.57
C VAL A 264 2.80 -1.26 -3.42
N LEU A 265 2.80 -1.89 -2.25
CA LEU A 265 3.46 -1.34 -1.05
C LEU A 265 4.97 -1.20 -1.25
N LEU A 266 5.65 -2.23 -1.77
CA LEU A 266 7.09 -2.16 -2.02
C LEU A 266 7.45 -1.05 -3.02
N GLY A 267 6.69 -0.91 -4.11
CA GLY A 267 6.91 0.16 -5.09
C GLY A 267 6.66 1.56 -4.51
N LEU A 268 5.63 1.72 -3.67
CA LEU A 268 5.37 2.98 -2.98
C LEU A 268 6.43 3.31 -1.92
N LEU A 269 6.89 2.32 -1.16
CA LEU A 269 7.94 2.49 -0.14
C LEU A 269 9.28 2.82 -0.76
N GLU A 270 9.63 2.18 -1.88
CA GLU A 270 10.85 2.50 -2.63
C GLU A 270 10.86 3.98 -3.05
N LEU A 271 9.76 4.47 -3.64
CA LEU A 271 9.62 5.87 -4.03
C LEU A 271 9.56 6.84 -2.83
N ALA A 272 8.95 6.43 -1.73
CA ALA A 272 8.92 7.23 -0.50
C ALA A 272 10.33 7.40 0.10
N SER A 273 11.21 6.41 -0.03
CA SER A 273 12.58 6.45 0.48
C SER A 273 13.56 7.26 -0.38
N SER A 274 13.27 7.44 -1.67
CA SER A 274 14.17 8.15 -2.59
C SER A 274 14.26 9.66 -2.36
N GLY A 275 13.28 10.26 -1.67
CA GLY A 275 13.24 11.70 -1.40
C GLY A 275 14.08 12.17 -0.21
N ASP A 276 14.49 11.26 0.68
CA ASP A 276 15.22 11.62 1.90
C ASP A 276 16.73 11.88 1.63
N ASN A 277 17.25 11.42 0.48
CA ASN A 277 18.64 11.72 0.06
C ASN A 277 18.80 13.12 -0.54
N THR A 278 17.71 13.84 -0.78
CA THR A 278 17.68 15.19 -1.34
C THR A 278 17.24 16.22 -0.29
N GLU A 279 17.67 16.06 0.97
CA GLU A 279 17.81 17.20 1.85
C GLU A 279 19.01 18.01 1.36
N ASP A 280 18.77 18.84 0.34
CA ASP A 280 19.61 19.99 0.06
C ASP A 280 19.82 20.73 1.37
N THR A 281 21.08 20.71 1.82
CA THR A 281 21.56 21.31 3.05
C THR A 281 21.48 22.84 2.92
N THR A 282 20.28 23.43 2.97
CA THR A 282 20.08 24.86 3.25
C THR A 282 18.67 25.12 3.83
N PRO A 283 18.55 25.48 5.12
CA PRO A 283 17.29 25.98 5.67
C PRO A 283 17.07 27.41 5.17
N GLY A 284 16.23 27.59 4.16
CA GLY A 284 15.86 28.91 3.64
C GLY A 284 15.50 28.98 2.16
N ALA A 285 15.78 27.94 1.37
CA ALA A 285 15.45 27.89 -0.04
C ALA A 285 14.21 27.02 -0.27
N SER A 286 13.01 27.60 -0.16
CA SER A 286 11.84 27.05 -0.85
C SER A 286 12.02 27.27 -2.35
N THR A 287 12.93 26.50 -2.98
CA THR A 287 13.15 26.51 -4.42
C THR A 287 11.98 25.80 -5.08
N PHE A 288 10.92 26.56 -5.30
CA PHE A 288 9.93 26.25 -6.33
C PHE A 288 10.63 26.28 -7.69
N PRO A 289 10.41 25.30 -8.59
CA PRO A 289 9.52 24.14 -8.49
C PRO A 289 10.17 22.92 -7.80
N LEU A 290 9.37 22.15 -7.06
CA LEU A 290 9.77 20.84 -6.51
C LEU A 290 10.38 19.96 -7.62
N THR A 291 11.47 19.28 -7.30
CA THR A 291 12.03 18.27 -8.21
C THR A 291 10.98 17.18 -8.47
N PRO A 292 10.93 16.58 -9.68
CA PRO A 292 10.00 15.49 -9.96
C PRO A 292 10.12 14.32 -8.96
N ALA A 293 11.32 14.10 -8.41
CA ALA A 293 11.63 13.16 -7.35
C ALA A 293 10.91 13.45 -6.04
N ALA A 294 11.04 14.70 -5.56
CA ALA A 294 10.41 15.14 -4.32
C ALA A 294 8.87 15.11 -4.43
N ASP A 295 8.32 15.47 -5.60
CA ASP A 295 6.89 15.38 -5.86
C ASP A 295 6.41 13.92 -5.90
N ALA A 296 7.14 13.02 -6.57
CA ALA A 296 6.84 11.59 -6.58
C ALA A 296 6.88 10.98 -5.16
N CYS A 297 7.92 11.29 -4.37
CA CYS A 297 8.04 10.88 -2.97
C CYS A 297 6.83 11.37 -2.14
N ARG A 298 6.48 12.66 -2.24
CA ARG A 298 5.32 13.24 -1.54
C ARG A 298 4.03 12.54 -1.93
N THR A 299 3.80 12.27 -3.21
CA THR A 299 2.60 11.56 -3.67
C THR A 299 2.57 10.10 -3.21
N ALA A 300 3.72 9.42 -3.13
CA ALA A 300 3.82 8.06 -2.61
C ALA A 300 3.49 8.00 -1.11
N LYS A 301 4.07 8.91 -0.30
CA LYS A 301 3.76 9.06 1.14
C LYS A 301 2.25 9.33 1.36
N HIS A 302 1.67 10.20 0.54
CA HIS A 302 0.22 10.48 0.57
C HIS A 302 -0.62 9.26 0.17
N ALA A 303 -0.25 8.54 -0.90
CA ALA A 303 -0.95 7.34 -1.34
C ALA A 303 -0.91 6.22 -0.27
N LEU A 304 0.24 6.02 0.38
CA LEU A 304 0.38 5.09 1.51
C LEU A 304 -0.55 5.46 2.67
N SER A 305 -0.62 6.75 3.01
CA SER A 305 -1.52 7.25 4.06
C SER A 305 -3.00 7.02 3.72
N LEU A 306 -3.39 7.19 2.45
CA LEU A 306 -4.76 6.90 1.99
C LEU A 306 -5.07 5.40 2.10
N ILE A 307 -4.18 4.53 1.60
CA ILE A 307 -4.34 3.07 1.68
C ILE A 307 -4.47 2.63 3.15
N ALA A 308 -3.62 3.17 4.02
CA ALA A 308 -3.66 2.91 5.45
C ALA A 308 -5.01 3.32 6.06
N SER A 309 -5.53 4.50 5.72
CA SER A 309 -6.80 5.00 6.25
C SER A 309 -8.03 4.21 5.78
N VAL A 310 -7.96 3.63 4.58
CA VAL A 310 -9.09 2.95 3.93
C VAL A 310 -9.16 1.47 4.29
N ARG A 311 -8.03 0.75 4.29
CA ARG A 311 -7.94 -0.69 4.56
C ARG A 311 -6.70 -0.98 5.44
N PRO A 312 -6.70 -0.59 6.73
CA PRO A 312 -5.52 -0.75 7.61
C PRO A 312 -5.08 -2.20 7.76
N GLN A 313 -6.04 -3.13 7.85
CA GLN A 313 -5.75 -4.56 7.97
C GLN A 313 -4.96 -5.11 6.79
N ALA A 314 -5.32 -4.72 5.57
CA ALA A 314 -4.68 -5.22 4.36
C ALA A 314 -3.22 -4.74 4.28
N LEU A 315 -2.97 -3.47 4.66
CA LEU A 315 -1.64 -2.89 4.69
C LEU A 315 -0.74 -3.54 5.76
N ILE A 316 -1.25 -3.69 6.98
CA ILE A 316 -0.48 -4.27 8.10
C ILE A 316 -0.11 -5.73 7.82
N LEU A 317 -1.06 -6.54 7.32
CA LEU A 317 -0.79 -7.93 7.00
C LEU A 317 0.22 -8.04 5.86
N ALA A 318 0.08 -7.22 4.80
CA ALA A 318 1.04 -7.22 3.71
C ALA A 318 2.45 -6.82 4.19
N LEU A 319 2.59 -5.74 4.97
CA LEU A 319 3.88 -5.35 5.58
C LEU A 319 4.47 -6.47 6.43
N SER A 320 3.68 -7.10 7.31
CA SER A 320 4.14 -8.22 8.14
C SER A 320 4.60 -9.42 7.29
N THR A 321 3.90 -9.75 6.21
CA THR A 321 4.32 -10.82 5.29
C THR A 321 5.63 -10.49 4.56
N GLU A 322 5.87 -9.23 4.20
CA GLU A 322 7.12 -8.80 3.60
C GLU A 322 8.28 -8.84 4.62
N VAL A 323 8.03 -8.43 5.86
CA VAL A 323 9.00 -8.55 6.96
C VAL A 323 9.36 -10.01 7.20
N ALA A 324 8.37 -10.91 7.23
CA ALA A 324 8.60 -12.34 7.36
C ALA A 324 9.42 -12.90 6.18
N ARG A 325 9.12 -12.47 4.95
CA ARG A 325 9.87 -12.86 3.75
C ARG A 325 11.33 -12.39 3.84
N PHE A 326 11.56 -11.14 4.25
CA PHE A 326 12.90 -10.59 4.44
C PHE A 326 13.68 -11.34 5.52
N ASN A 327 13.06 -11.60 6.67
CA ASN A 327 13.68 -12.37 7.75
C ASN A 327 14.02 -13.81 7.32
N SER A 328 13.16 -14.45 6.52
CA SER A 328 13.43 -15.80 5.99
C SER A 328 14.58 -15.81 4.98
N ALA A 329 14.68 -14.77 4.14
CA ALA A 329 15.73 -14.65 3.12
C ALA A 329 17.11 -14.37 3.74
N THR A 330 17.17 -13.54 4.79
CA THR A 330 18.40 -13.26 5.53
C THR A 330 18.93 -14.48 6.30
N GLN A 331 18.04 -15.35 6.80
CA GLN A 331 18.43 -16.58 7.51
C GLN A 331 19.03 -17.66 6.61
N HIS A 332 18.64 -17.76 5.33
CA HIS A 332 19.07 -18.84 4.43
C HIS A 332 20.35 -18.55 3.61
N GLN A 333 21.09 -17.45 3.89
CA GLN A 333 22.37 -17.11 3.23
C GLN A 333 22.39 -17.15 1.68
N THR A 334 21.26 -17.03 0.99
CA THR A 334 21.23 -17.02 -0.49
C THR A 334 21.45 -15.63 -1.10
N ILE A 335 21.60 -14.58 -0.28
CA ILE A 335 21.86 -13.21 -0.74
C ILE A 335 23.22 -12.75 -0.22
N GLN A 336 24.30 -13.08 -0.96
CA GLN A 336 25.66 -12.59 -0.72
C GLN A 336 25.93 -11.18 -1.34
N GLN A 337 24.91 -10.39 -1.65
CA GLN A 337 25.11 -9.02 -2.13
C GLN A 337 24.12 -8.05 -1.48
N SER A 338 24.58 -6.83 -1.23
CA SER A 338 23.96 -5.71 -0.53
C SER A 338 22.58 -5.28 -1.07
N PHE A 339 21.55 -6.11 -0.94
CA PHE A 339 20.17 -5.74 -1.23
C PHE A 339 19.56 -5.09 0.02
N VAL A 340 19.68 -3.77 0.12
CA VAL A 340 18.93 -3.02 1.13
C VAL A 340 17.47 -3.04 0.69
N SER A 341 16.63 -3.81 1.38
CA SER A 341 15.21 -3.90 1.05
C SER A 341 14.55 -2.51 1.14
N PRO A 342 13.56 -2.21 0.29
CA PRO A 342 12.79 -0.97 0.39
C PRO A 342 12.17 -0.76 1.79
N LEU A 343 11.89 -1.85 2.51
CA LEU A 343 11.44 -1.81 3.90
C LEU A 343 12.45 -1.11 4.81
N VAL A 344 13.72 -1.52 4.78
CA VAL A 344 14.76 -0.94 5.63
C VAL A 344 15.02 0.53 5.28
N LYS A 345 14.98 0.87 3.98
CA LYS A 345 15.13 2.27 3.54
C LYS A 345 13.94 3.14 3.96
N ALA A 346 12.73 2.60 3.97
CA ALA A 346 11.50 3.32 4.29
C ALA A 346 11.05 3.17 5.75
N ASN A 347 11.94 2.73 6.67
CA ASN A 347 11.60 2.47 8.07
C ASN A 347 10.91 3.66 8.76
N VAL A 348 11.37 4.89 8.51
CA VAL A 348 10.80 6.11 9.10
C VAL A 348 9.35 6.31 8.67
N GLU A 349 9.06 6.13 7.38
CA GLU A 349 7.70 6.29 6.85
C GLU A 349 6.77 5.17 7.33
N ILE A 350 7.26 3.93 7.41
CA ILE A 350 6.48 2.81 7.96
C ILE A 350 6.10 3.11 9.42
N LEU A 351 7.06 3.55 10.24
CA LEU A 351 6.79 3.90 11.64
C LEU A 351 5.77 5.04 11.75
N ARG A 352 5.88 6.08 10.92
CA ARG A 352 4.90 7.18 10.86
C ARG A 352 3.48 6.69 10.53
N ILE A 353 3.33 5.80 9.55
CA ILE A 353 2.02 5.26 9.17
C ILE A 353 1.45 4.40 10.30
N ILE A 354 2.26 3.54 10.91
CA ILE A 354 1.83 2.68 12.02
C ILE A 354 1.46 3.52 13.24
N GLU A 355 2.18 4.60 13.52
CA GLU A 355 1.84 5.60 14.56
C GLU A 355 0.46 6.21 14.28
N GLN A 356 0.26 6.76 13.08
CA GLN A 356 -1.02 7.35 12.69
C GLN A 356 -2.19 6.35 12.80
N LEU A 357 -1.99 5.09 12.42
CA LEU A 357 -3.01 4.05 12.53
C LEU A 357 -3.31 3.69 13.98
N THR A 358 -2.27 3.57 14.80
CA THR A 358 -2.38 3.24 16.23
C THR A 358 -3.10 4.34 17.01
N GLU A 359 -2.97 5.59 16.58
CA GLU A 359 -3.67 6.73 17.17
C GLU A 359 -5.13 6.84 16.74
N LYS A 360 -5.42 6.63 15.45
CA LYS A 360 -6.76 6.87 14.87
C LYS A 360 -7.68 5.65 14.92
N GLN A 361 -7.15 4.43 14.83
CA GLN A 361 -7.93 3.19 14.63
C GLN A 361 -7.59 2.11 15.66
N TYR A 362 -7.87 2.38 16.95
CA TYR A 362 -7.53 1.46 18.03
C TYR A 362 -8.12 0.04 17.87
N ASN A 363 -9.37 -0.07 17.42
CA ASN A 363 -10.09 -1.35 17.30
C ASN A 363 -9.46 -2.29 16.27
N ASP A 364 -9.11 -1.75 15.09
CA ASP A 364 -8.50 -2.54 14.02
C ASP A 364 -7.09 -3.02 14.42
N ILE A 365 -6.37 -2.20 15.20
CA ILE A 365 -5.00 -2.50 15.63
C ILE A 365 -4.94 -3.53 16.75
N ILE A 366 -5.93 -3.56 17.67
CA ILE A 366 -5.99 -4.62 18.71
C ILE A 366 -5.94 -6.00 18.08
N ASP A 367 -6.74 -6.22 17.04
CA ASP A 367 -6.84 -7.51 16.37
C ASP A 367 -5.55 -7.89 15.61
N LEU A 368 -4.72 -6.89 15.28
CA LEU A 368 -3.52 -7.01 14.44
C LEU A 368 -2.22 -6.68 15.18
N ILE A 369 -2.24 -6.69 16.51
CA ILE A 369 -1.11 -6.25 17.33
C ILE A 369 0.14 -7.12 17.13
N ILE A 370 -0.02 -8.42 16.82
CA ILE A 370 1.10 -9.32 16.51
C ILE A 370 1.79 -8.90 15.21
N PRO A 371 1.10 -8.80 14.05
CA PRO A 371 1.66 -8.24 12.83
C PRO A 371 2.31 -6.86 13.01
N VAL A 372 1.66 -5.96 13.78
CA VAL A 372 2.24 -4.65 14.10
C VAL A 372 3.53 -4.79 14.91
N GLY A 373 3.57 -5.70 15.88
CA GLY A 373 4.76 -6.03 16.65
C GLY A 373 5.91 -6.52 15.77
N ASP A 374 5.66 -7.43 14.83
CA ASP A 374 6.67 -7.91 13.87
C ASP A 374 7.27 -6.76 13.05
N ILE A 375 6.43 -5.83 12.59
CA ILE A 375 6.85 -4.64 11.84
C ILE A 375 7.68 -3.72 12.73
N LEU A 376 7.23 -3.42 13.95
CA LEU A 376 7.94 -2.54 14.89
C LEU A 376 9.31 -3.10 15.25
N VAL A 377 9.42 -4.40 15.52
CA VAL A 377 10.71 -5.05 15.84
C VAL A 377 11.66 -5.06 14.65
N HIS A 378 11.13 -5.11 13.42
CA HIS A 378 11.95 -5.03 12.21
C HIS A 378 12.43 -3.60 11.90
N CYS A 379 11.54 -2.61 12.01
CA CYS A 379 11.87 -1.22 11.70
C CYS A 379 12.69 -0.53 12.80
N LEU A 380 12.47 -0.88 14.07
CA LEU A 380 13.27 -0.42 15.21
C LEU A 380 14.41 -1.41 15.39
N GLU A 381 15.57 -1.13 14.81
CA GLU A 381 16.70 -2.06 14.79
C GLU A 381 17.02 -2.64 16.19
N PRO A 382 17.46 -3.91 16.28
CA PRO A 382 17.79 -4.56 17.54
C PRO A 382 18.72 -3.79 18.51
N PRO A 383 19.77 -3.04 18.09
CA PRO A 383 20.60 -2.28 19.02
C PRO A 383 19.84 -1.20 19.79
N ILE A 384 18.87 -0.53 19.16
CA ILE A 384 18.11 0.55 19.79
C ILE A 384 17.11 -0.02 20.80
N LEU A 385 16.43 -1.12 20.45
CA LEU A 385 15.50 -1.83 21.34
C LEU A 385 16.18 -2.47 22.57
N LYS A 386 17.50 -2.70 22.53
CA LYS A 386 18.27 -3.22 23.67
C LYS A 386 18.53 -2.17 24.76
N THR A 387 18.52 -0.89 24.40
CA THR A 387 18.87 0.21 25.32
C THR A 387 17.65 0.99 25.77
N THR A 388 16.63 1.11 24.90
CA THR A 388 15.45 1.93 25.13
C THR A 388 14.20 1.07 25.10
N PRO A 389 13.28 1.19 26.08
CA PRO A 389 12.03 0.44 26.07
C PRO A 389 11.16 0.85 24.88
N LEU A 390 10.43 -0.12 24.32
CA LEU A 390 9.56 0.08 23.15
C LEU A 390 8.57 1.24 23.34
N VAL A 391 8.02 1.40 24.55
CA VAL A 391 7.10 2.49 24.91
C VAL A 391 7.71 3.88 24.75
N LYS A 392 9.03 4.03 24.90
CA LYS A 392 9.71 5.32 24.71
C LYS A 392 10.05 5.60 23.24
N LEU A 393 10.30 4.56 22.45
CA LEU A 393 10.59 4.69 21.02
C LEU A 393 9.31 4.86 20.19
N PHE A 394 8.23 4.22 20.62
CA PHE A 394 6.93 4.27 19.97
C PHE A 394 5.82 4.44 21.04
N PRO A 395 5.56 5.68 21.49
CA PRO A 395 4.58 5.96 22.54
C PRO A 395 3.17 5.41 22.32
N PRO A 396 2.61 5.37 21.08
CA PRO A 396 1.25 4.87 20.87
C PRO A 396 1.00 3.44 21.34
N ILE A 397 2.03 2.58 21.41
CA ILE A 397 1.90 1.18 21.86
C ILE A 397 1.53 1.07 23.34
N ALA A 398 1.78 2.11 24.15
CA ALA A 398 1.47 2.13 25.58
C ALA A 398 -0.02 1.91 25.88
N LYS A 399 -0.90 2.19 24.89
CA LYS A 399 -2.35 1.99 24.98
C LYS A 399 -2.76 0.51 24.95
N PHE A 400 -1.84 -0.40 24.62
CA PHE A 400 -2.10 -1.82 24.42
C PHE A 400 -1.47 -2.66 25.54
N HIS A 401 -2.28 -3.05 26.52
CA HIS A 401 -1.83 -3.87 27.65
C HIS A 401 -1.43 -5.30 27.27
N MET A 402 -1.74 -5.73 26.05
CA MET A 402 -1.29 -7.00 25.45
C MET A 402 0.14 -6.94 24.89
N VAL A 403 0.86 -5.83 25.11
CA VAL A 403 2.27 -5.67 24.74
C VAL A 403 3.11 -5.48 26.00
N ALA A 404 4.18 -6.26 26.15
CA ALA A 404 5.07 -6.18 27.30
C ALA A 404 6.54 -6.19 26.87
N TYR A 405 7.37 -5.38 27.54
CA TYR A 405 8.82 -5.29 27.31
C TYR A 405 9.57 -5.64 28.60
N CYS A 406 10.51 -6.58 28.52
CA CYS A 406 11.40 -6.90 29.63
C CYS A 406 12.83 -6.47 29.31
N ALA A 407 13.33 -5.43 30.01
CA ALA A 407 14.68 -4.92 29.82
C ALA A 407 15.77 -5.96 30.18
N GLN A 408 15.55 -6.72 31.26
CA GLN A 408 16.52 -7.69 31.79
C GLN A 408 16.72 -8.88 30.84
N SER A 409 15.62 -9.48 30.37
CA SER A 409 15.67 -10.60 29.44
C SER A 409 15.81 -10.16 27.98
N ARG A 410 15.59 -8.86 27.69
CA ARG A 410 15.55 -8.27 26.34
C ARG A 410 14.54 -8.98 25.45
N ARG A 411 13.33 -9.20 25.99
CA ARG A 411 12.22 -9.87 25.31
C ARG A 411 11.05 -8.91 25.15
N ILE A 412 10.36 -9.03 24.02
CA ILE A 412 9.11 -8.33 23.76
C ILE A 412 8.01 -9.36 23.52
N GLY A 413 6.88 -9.22 24.22
CA GLY A 413 5.72 -10.09 24.07
C GLY A 413 4.57 -9.33 23.44
N PHE A 414 3.92 -9.94 22.44
CA PHE A 414 2.70 -9.45 21.80
C PHE A 414 1.61 -10.53 21.90
N GLY A 415 0.47 -10.19 22.50
CA GLY A 415 -0.67 -11.10 22.64
C GLY A 415 -1.75 -10.81 21.61
N GLY A 416 -2.20 -11.81 20.87
CA GLY A 416 -3.18 -11.66 19.80
C GLY A 416 -4.61 -12.06 20.17
N LYS A 417 -5.52 -11.77 19.23
CA LYS A 417 -6.95 -12.12 19.32
C LYS A 417 -7.23 -13.62 19.45
N ASN A 418 -6.38 -14.47 18.91
CA ASN A 418 -6.60 -15.93 18.89
C ASN A 418 -5.98 -16.64 20.10
N GLY A 419 -5.67 -15.93 21.19
CA GLY A 419 -5.00 -16.53 22.36
C GLY A 419 -3.53 -16.90 22.13
N LYS A 420 -2.99 -16.51 20.98
CA LYS A 420 -1.59 -16.71 20.58
C LYS A 420 -0.72 -15.58 21.12
N ILE A 421 0.47 -15.90 21.60
CA ILE A 421 1.51 -14.95 22.00
C ILE A 421 2.71 -15.13 21.09
N VAL A 422 3.27 -14.01 20.66
CA VAL A 422 4.57 -13.99 20.00
C VAL A 422 5.57 -13.29 20.91
N ILE A 423 6.66 -13.99 21.21
CA ILE A 423 7.78 -13.48 22.01
C ILE A 423 8.98 -13.28 21.07
N HIS A 424 9.48 -12.06 20.99
CA HIS A 424 10.72 -11.73 20.29
C HIS A 424 11.86 -11.67 21.30
N ASP A 425 12.87 -12.52 21.11
CA ASP A 425 14.14 -12.43 21.82
C ASP A 425 15.10 -11.52 21.04
N LEU A 426 15.37 -10.33 21.58
CA LEU A 426 16.25 -9.34 20.96
C LEU A 426 17.74 -9.71 21.07
N LYS A 427 18.11 -10.69 21.92
CA LYS A 427 19.50 -11.17 22.01
C LYS A 427 19.82 -12.10 20.86
N THR A 428 18.93 -13.04 20.58
CA THR A 428 19.13 -14.08 19.57
C THR A 428 18.45 -13.75 18.24
N SER A 429 17.68 -12.67 18.16
CA SER A 429 16.81 -12.30 17.04
C SER A 429 15.90 -13.45 16.62
N LYS A 430 15.44 -14.24 17.60
CA LYS A 430 14.53 -15.37 17.41
C LYS A 430 13.13 -15.00 17.88
N THR A 431 12.15 -15.47 17.13
CA THR A 431 10.74 -15.31 17.44
C THR A 431 10.18 -16.65 17.91
N GLN A 432 9.49 -16.66 19.05
CA GLN A 432 8.81 -17.83 19.60
C GLN A 432 7.31 -17.58 19.64
N SER A 433 6.53 -18.57 19.20
CA SER A 433 5.07 -18.50 19.20
C SER A 433 4.51 -19.51 20.20
N ILE A 434 3.59 -19.06 21.05
CA ILE A 434 2.97 -19.87 22.11
C ILE A 434 1.45 -19.75 22.00
N GLN A 435 0.74 -20.86 22.12
CA GLN A 435 -0.71 -20.84 22.31
C GLN A 435 -0.99 -20.78 23.82
N ALA A 436 -1.35 -19.59 24.33
CA ALA A 436 -1.54 -19.39 25.76
C ALA A 436 -2.96 -19.66 26.23
N HIS A 437 -3.93 -19.21 25.43
CA HIS A 437 -5.37 -19.32 25.70
C HIS A 437 -6.12 -19.70 24.42
N SER A 438 -7.41 -20.05 24.51
CA SER A 438 -8.27 -20.27 23.34
C SER A 438 -8.99 -19.00 22.86
N GLN A 439 -8.92 -17.94 23.66
CA GLN A 439 -9.64 -16.68 23.47
C GLN A 439 -8.69 -15.47 23.47
N PRO A 440 -9.16 -14.24 23.12
CA PRO A 440 -8.32 -13.05 23.03
C PRO A 440 -7.52 -12.75 24.29
N ILE A 441 -6.26 -12.37 24.10
CA ILE A 441 -5.39 -11.96 25.18
C ILE A 441 -5.65 -10.49 25.50
N THR A 442 -5.87 -10.20 26.78
CA THR A 442 -6.25 -8.86 27.23
C THR A 442 -5.09 -8.09 27.84
N ALA A 443 -4.24 -8.78 28.61
CA ALA A 443 -3.06 -8.18 29.20
C ALA A 443 -1.91 -9.18 29.29
N ILE A 444 -0.68 -8.69 29.16
CA ILE A 444 0.54 -9.45 29.35
C ILE A 444 1.49 -8.60 30.18
N ASP A 445 2.26 -9.23 31.06
CA ASP A 445 3.39 -8.56 31.72
C ASP A 445 4.54 -9.54 31.99
N PHE A 446 5.77 -9.03 32.00
CA PHE A 446 6.94 -9.81 32.38
C PHE A 446 7.29 -9.54 33.83
N SER A 447 7.66 -10.61 34.53
CA SER A 447 8.33 -10.49 35.83
C SER A 447 9.58 -9.58 35.74
N PRO A 448 9.92 -8.81 36.78
CA PRO A 448 11.10 -7.94 36.78
C PRO A 448 12.42 -8.70 36.57
N ASP A 449 12.48 -9.97 36.98
CA ASP A 449 13.63 -10.84 36.76
C ASP A 449 13.65 -11.48 35.34
N GLY A 450 12.57 -11.31 34.57
CA GLY A 450 12.43 -11.78 33.20
C GLY A 450 12.23 -13.29 33.05
N LYS A 451 11.98 -14.01 34.15
CA LYS A 451 11.86 -15.49 34.12
C LYS A 451 10.44 -15.95 33.80
N ILE A 452 9.46 -15.23 34.32
CA ILE A 452 8.02 -15.54 34.21
C ILE A 452 7.35 -14.50 33.32
N LEU A 453 6.49 -14.96 32.41
CA LEU A 453 5.56 -14.18 31.63
C LEU A 453 4.15 -14.47 32.15
N ALA A 454 3.43 -13.44 32.60
CA ALA A 454 2.03 -13.59 32.98
C ALA A 454 1.13 -13.11 31.85
N VAL A 455 0.07 -13.86 31.59
CA VAL A 455 -0.85 -13.66 30.47
C VAL A 455 -2.26 -13.74 31.02
N TYR A 456 -3.07 -12.75 30.73
CA TYR A 456 -4.45 -12.69 31.20
C TYR A 456 -5.45 -12.72 30.04
N CYS A 457 -6.42 -13.61 30.16
CA CYS A 457 -7.56 -13.73 29.28
C CYS A 457 -8.84 -13.48 30.06
N ALA A 458 -9.50 -12.35 29.78
CA ALA A 458 -10.71 -11.95 30.47
C ALA A 458 -11.88 -12.89 30.18
N THR A 459 -12.11 -13.28 28.93
CA THR A 459 -13.22 -14.17 28.55
C THR A 459 -13.13 -15.57 29.17
N GLU A 460 -11.92 -16.05 29.45
CA GLU A 460 -11.70 -17.31 30.18
C GLU A 460 -11.59 -17.11 31.70
N ALA A 461 -11.58 -15.87 32.18
CA ALA A 461 -11.39 -15.51 33.58
C ALA A 461 -10.13 -16.17 34.19
N LYS A 462 -9.02 -16.20 33.42
CA LYS A 462 -7.80 -16.92 33.78
C LYS A 462 -6.53 -16.13 33.51
N ILE A 463 -5.56 -16.27 34.41
CA ILE A 463 -4.18 -15.84 34.22
C ILE A 463 -3.31 -17.08 34.06
N SER A 464 -2.55 -17.19 32.97
CA SER A 464 -1.54 -18.23 32.78
C SER A 464 -0.12 -17.68 32.99
N LEU A 465 0.71 -18.45 33.69
CA LEU A 465 2.10 -18.13 33.98
C LEU A 465 3.02 -19.03 33.19
N TRP A 466 3.88 -18.41 32.39
CA TRP A 466 4.75 -19.07 31.43
C TRP A 466 6.21 -18.86 31.80
N GLN A 467 7.02 -19.92 31.74
CA GLN A 467 8.46 -19.84 31.94
C GLN A 467 9.19 -20.54 30.80
N SER A 468 10.29 -19.92 30.38
CA SER A 468 11.20 -20.49 29.40
C SER A 468 12.08 -21.52 30.10
N GLN A 469 11.92 -22.79 29.72
CA GLN A 469 12.80 -23.87 30.16
C GLN A 469 13.87 -24.08 29.10
N GLN A 470 15.14 -24.09 29.52
CA GLN A 470 16.21 -24.55 28.65
C GLN A 470 16.03 -26.05 28.42
N SER A 471 16.26 -26.50 27.18
CA SER A 471 16.26 -27.94 26.88
C SER A 471 17.28 -28.62 27.79
N PHE A 472 16.89 -29.72 28.44
CA PHE A 472 17.79 -30.52 29.27
C PHE A 472 18.96 -30.95 28.36
N LEU A 473 20.18 -30.47 28.65
CA LEU A 473 21.42 -30.61 27.85
C LEU A 473 21.64 -29.62 26.68
N GLY A 474 20.84 -28.55 26.53
CA GLY A 474 21.08 -27.50 25.52
C GLY A 474 20.88 -27.94 24.06
N MET A 475 20.50 -29.20 23.82
CA MET A 475 20.33 -29.82 22.51
C MET A 475 18.89 -29.70 22.00
N GLY A 476 18.32 -28.49 21.98
CA GLY A 476 16.99 -28.24 21.41
C GLY A 476 16.53 -26.79 21.59
N PRO A 477 15.56 -26.31 20.78
CA PRO A 477 14.98 -24.99 20.97
C PRO A 477 14.34 -24.90 22.36
N GLY A 478 14.75 -23.90 23.16
CA GLY A 478 14.17 -23.68 24.49
C GLY A 478 12.66 -23.52 24.41
N GLN A 479 11.92 -24.37 25.11
CA GLN A 479 10.46 -24.35 25.10
C GLN A 479 9.94 -23.46 26.22
N VAL A 480 8.87 -22.72 25.94
CA VAL A 480 8.15 -21.97 26.96
C VAL A 480 6.94 -22.80 27.37
N LYS A 481 6.85 -23.15 28.66
CA LYS A 481 5.77 -23.99 29.20
C LYS A 481 4.94 -23.22 30.22
N CYS A 482 3.65 -23.53 30.28
CA CYS A 482 2.76 -23.04 31.31
C CYS A 482 3.08 -23.75 32.62
N ILE A 483 3.47 -23.00 33.65
CA ILE A 483 3.77 -23.52 34.98
C ILE A 483 2.50 -23.59 35.82
N LYS A 484 1.64 -22.57 35.70
CA LYS A 484 0.49 -22.40 36.58
C LYS A 484 -0.58 -21.57 35.90
N SER A 485 -1.84 -21.94 36.12
CA SER A 485 -3.01 -21.15 35.75
C SER A 485 -3.75 -20.73 37.02
N LEU A 486 -4.10 -19.46 37.12
CA LEU A 486 -4.83 -18.85 38.22
C LEU A 486 -6.20 -18.41 37.71
N ASN A 487 -7.24 -18.62 38.51
CA ASN A 487 -8.54 -18.01 38.25
C ASN A 487 -8.45 -16.53 38.58
N ALA A 488 -8.99 -15.69 37.71
CA ALA A 488 -8.97 -14.24 37.85
C ALA A 488 -10.36 -13.67 37.58
N PRO A 489 -10.75 -12.58 38.25
CA PRO A 489 -12.05 -11.98 37.99
C PRO A 489 -12.13 -11.45 36.56
N ALA A 490 -13.30 -11.61 35.95
CA ALA A 490 -13.65 -11.01 34.68
C ALA A 490 -15.08 -10.48 34.81
N GLU A 491 -15.23 -9.16 34.83
CA GLU A 491 -16.55 -8.52 34.88
C GLU A 491 -16.94 -8.11 33.45
N PHE A 492 -18.00 -8.72 32.93
CA PHE A 492 -18.63 -8.36 31.66
C PHE A 492 -20.14 -8.19 31.87
N PRO A 493 -20.81 -7.29 31.13
CA PRO A 493 -20.30 -6.21 30.29
C PRO A 493 -19.95 -4.95 31.09
N ILE A 494 -19.04 -4.11 30.59
CA ILE A 494 -18.79 -2.78 31.14
C ILE A 494 -19.50 -1.78 30.23
N GLU A 495 -20.70 -1.38 30.64
CA GLU A 495 -21.43 -0.28 30.03
C GLU A 495 -20.94 1.03 30.65
N THR A 496 -20.64 2.05 29.82
CA THR A 496 -20.54 3.42 30.33
C THR A 496 -21.83 3.81 31.05
N PRO A 497 -21.83 4.85 31.92
CA PRO A 497 -23.07 5.45 32.44
C PRO A 497 -24.10 5.86 31.36
N GLY A 498 -23.70 5.92 30.08
CA GLY A 498 -24.55 6.15 28.91
C GLY A 498 -24.81 4.94 28.01
N GLY A 499 -24.58 3.69 28.47
CA GLY A 499 -24.99 2.47 27.76
C GLY A 499 -24.11 2.03 26.57
N THR A 500 -23.00 2.72 26.28
CA THR A 500 -22.06 2.27 25.25
C THR A 500 -21.13 1.14 25.75
N PRO A 501 -20.91 0.06 24.97
CA PRO A 501 -20.00 -1.02 25.34
C PRO A 501 -18.56 -0.52 25.28
N GLN A 502 -17.83 -0.55 26.41
CA GLN A 502 -16.40 -0.25 26.42
C GLN A 502 -15.55 -1.49 26.14
N ILE A 503 -14.43 -1.27 25.46
CA ILE A 503 -13.39 -2.29 25.29
C ILE A 503 -12.82 -2.62 26.66
N PHE A 504 -12.79 -3.89 27.01
CA PHE A 504 -12.28 -4.36 28.28
C PHE A 504 -10.76 -4.16 28.35
N LYS A 505 -10.33 -3.09 29.05
CA LYS A 505 -8.92 -2.72 29.24
C LYS A 505 -8.45 -3.11 30.63
N ALA A 506 -8.09 -4.37 30.81
CA ALA A 506 -7.38 -4.79 32.02
C ALA A 506 -5.89 -4.54 31.87
N LYS A 507 -5.24 -4.21 32.99
CA LYS A 507 -3.78 -4.06 33.07
C LYS A 507 -3.23 -5.10 34.03
N LEU A 508 -2.13 -5.73 33.62
CA LEU A 508 -1.39 -6.65 34.46
C LEU A 508 -0.09 -5.98 34.89
N VAL A 509 0.24 -6.03 36.18
CA VAL A 509 1.45 -5.41 36.73
C VAL A 509 2.10 -6.35 37.73
N PHE A 510 3.36 -6.71 37.49
CA PHE A 510 4.20 -7.36 38.48
C PHE A 510 4.68 -6.36 39.54
N ASN A 511 4.34 -6.64 40.80
CA ASN A 511 4.87 -5.93 41.96
C ASN A 511 5.99 -6.75 42.59
N GLY A 512 7.17 -6.73 41.95
CA GLY A 512 8.29 -7.60 42.30
C GLY A 512 8.22 -8.98 41.64
N SER A 513 9.07 -9.93 42.08
CA SER A 513 9.19 -11.26 41.45
C SER A 513 8.10 -12.25 41.88
N LYS A 514 7.40 -11.99 42.98
CA LYS A 514 6.44 -12.93 43.60
C LYS A 514 5.01 -12.39 43.76
N ALA A 515 4.72 -11.18 43.32
CA ALA A 515 3.37 -10.63 43.40
C ALA A 515 2.92 -10.07 42.05
N LEU A 516 1.71 -10.43 41.66
CA LEU A 516 1.08 -10.04 40.40
C LEU A 516 -0.23 -9.32 40.72
N THR A 517 -0.44 -8.13 40.16
CA THR A 517 -1.67 -7.37 40.34
C THR A 517 -2.40 -7.27 39.01
N LEU A 518 -3.66 -7.69 38.99
CA LEU A 518 -4.58 -7.46 37.89
C LEU A 518 -5.44 -6.24 38.24
N VAL A 519 -5.36 -5.20 37.41
CA VAL A 519 -6.20 -4.01 37.52
C VAL A 519 -7.29 -4.11 36.47
N LEU A 520 -8.54 -4.21 36.91
CA LEU A 520 -9.71 -4.25 36.05
C LEU A 520 -10.08 -2.84 35.55
N PRO A 521 -10.86 -2.71 34.47
CA PRO A 521 -11.20 -1.40 33.90
C PRO A 521 -12.03 -0.50 34.85
N ASN A 522 -12.71 -1.10 35.83
CA ASN A 522 -13.46 -0.42 36.88
C ASN A 522 -12.57 0.10 38.03
N GLY A 523 -11.24 -0.06 37.93
CA GLY A 523 -10.28 0.33 38.96
C GLY A 523 -10.11 -0.68 40.11
N LYS A 524 -10.84 -1.81 40.12
CA LYS A 524 -10.65 -2.86 41.12
C LYS A 524 -9.33 -3.58 40.87
N GLU A 525 -8.52 -3.68 41.92
CA GLU A 525 -7.25 -4.41 41.90
C GLU A 525 -7.41 -5.79 42.54
N SER A 526 -6.91 -6.83 41.87
CA SER A 526 -6.81 -8.19 42.42
C SER A 526 -5.35 -8.60 42.48
N ARG A 527 -4.87 -8.93 43.69
CA ARG A 527 -3.47 -9.29 43.94
C ARG A 527 -3.34 -10.81 44.06
N PHE A 528 -2.34 -11.36 43.37
CA PHE A 528 -2.01 -12.78 43.36
C PHE A 528 -0.57 -12.96 43.84
N THR A 529 -0.36 -13.79 44.86
CA THR A 529 0.97 -14.17 45.34
C THR A 529 1.44 -15.44 44.64
N LEU A 530 2.59 -15.35 43.99
CA LEU A 530 3.27 -16.46 43.32
C LEU A 530 4.20 -17.12 44.34
N ASN A 531 3.70 -18.18 44.96
CA ASN A 531 4.48 -19.04 45.87
C ASN A 531 5.44 -19.94 45.11
#